data_AF-A0A934LUN2-F1
#
_entry.id   AF-A0A934LUN2-F1
#
_cell.length_a   1.000
_cell.length_b   1.000
_cell.length_c   1.000
_cell.angle_alpha   90.00
_cell.angle_beta   90.00
_cell.angle_gamma   90.00
#
_symmetry.space_group_name_H-M   'P 1'
#
loop_
_entity.id
_entity.type
_entity.pdbx_description
1 polymer ?
#
loop_
_entity_poly.entity_id
_entity_poly.type
_entity_poly.pdbx_seq_one_letter_code
_entity_poly.pdbx_strand_id
1 'polypeptide(L)'
;VGVNDNQVYPEVVAESPTELRIVLETEDVPRQLVVVNGALDPALIEAIKALLMGLDEQPNGAAILEAFDETAQFDEFPEGIDAALARMQELYDTVQNRG
;
A
#
# COMPACT_ATOMS: atom_id res chain seq x y z
N VAL A 1 -13.44 10.42 -23.40
CA VAL A 1 -13.06 9.29 -22.51
C VAL A 1 -11.76 9.70 -21.84
N GLY A 2 -11.84 10.14 -20.59
CA GLY A 2 -10.67 10.53 -19.81
C GLY A 2 -10.36 9.43 -18.81
N VAL A 3 -9.15 8.88 -18.89
CA VAL A 3 -8.56 8.07 -17.82
C VAL A 3 -7.66 9.04 -17.06
N ASN A 4 -7.94 9.28 -15.78
CA ASN A 4 -7.05 10.00 -14.89
C ASN A 4 -6.64 9.07 -13.75
N ASP A 5 -5.48 9.30 -13.15
CA ASP A 5 -4.97 8.55 -11.99
C ASP A 5 -5.37 9.27 -10.69
N ASN A 6 -5.48 8.53 -9.57
CA ASN A 6 -5.90 9.00 -8.25
C ASN A 6 -5.02 10.14 -7.70
N GLN A 7 -3.81 10.32 -8.23
CA GLN A 7 -2.95 11.44 -7.88
C GLN A 7 -3.35 12.77 -8.56
N VAL A 8 -4.04 12.71 -9.71
CA VAL A 8 -4.47 13.87 -10.51
C VAL A 8 -5.97 14.18 -10.30
N TYR A 9 -6.73 13.24 -9.75
CA TYR A 9 -8.16 13.41 -9.45
C TYR A 9 -8.52 14.59 -8.52
N PRO A 10 -7.77 14.89 -7.44
CA PRO A 10 -8.18 15.93 -6.49
C PRO A 10 -8.27 17.32 -7.11
N GLU A 11 -7.42 17.62 -8.09
CA GLU A 11 -7.35 18.93 -8.74
C GLU A 11 -8.56 19.19 -9.65
N VAL A 12 -9.04 18.15 -10.34
CA VAL A 12 -10.18 18.24 -11.28
C VAL A 12 -11.52 18.38 -10.56
N VAL A 13 -11.65 17.77 -9.38
CA VAL A 13 -12.90 17.81 -8.58
C VAL A 13 -13.09 19.16 -7.88
N ALA A 14 -12.00 19.85 -7.54
CA ALA A 14 -12.06 21.16 -6.88
C ALA A 14 -12.77 22.23 -7.74
N GLU A 15 -12.76 22.10 -9.06
CA GLU A 15 -13.40 23.06 -9.97
C GLU A 15 -14.92 22.84 -10.14
N SER A 16 -15.45 21.64 -9.84
CA SER A 16 -16.89 21.32 -9.96
C SER A 16 -17.28 20.07 -9.15
N PRO A 17 -17.37 20.16 -7.81
CA PRO A 17 -17.56 19.01 -6.92
C PRO A 17 -18.95 18.34 -7.01
N THR A 18 -19.91 18.93 -7.72
CA THR A 18 -21.33 18.51 -7.69
C THR A 18 -21.76 17.55 -8.79
N GLU A 19 -20.91 17.22 -9.77
CA GLU A 19 -21.32 16.46 -10.97
C GLU A 19 -20.83 15.00 -11.03
N LEU A 20 -20.13 14.52 -10.00
CA LEU A 20 -19.57 13.16 -9.99
C LEU A 20 -20.30 12.24 -9.01
N ARG A 21 -20.53 11.00 -9.45
CA ARG A 21 -21.09 9.92 -8.63
C ARG A 21 -20.24 8.67 -8.77
N ILE A 22 -19.91 8.03 -7.66
CA ILE A 22 -19.26 6.71 -7.65
C ILE A 22 -20.25 5.69 -8.24
N VAL A 23 -19.83 5.02 -9.33
CA VAL A 23 -20.66 4.01 -10.02
C VAL A 23 -20.27 2.60 -9.59
N LEU A 24 -19.01 2.38 -9.25
CA LEU A 24 -18.45 1.10 -8.83
C LEU A 24 -17.15 1.35 -8.03
N GLU A 25 -16.89 0.49 -7.07
CA GLU A 25 -15.62 0.41 -6.34
C GLU A 25 -15.04 -0.98 -6.55
N THR A 26 -13.72 -1.07 -6.64
CA THR A 26 -13.03 -2.36 -6.63
C THR A 26 -12.94 -2.87 -5.19
N GLU A 27 -12.64 -4.15 -5.05
CA GLU A 27 -12.26 -4.70 -3.76
C GLU A 27 -10.95 -4.08 -3.24
N ASP A 28 -10.79 -4.14 -1.91
CA ASP A 28 -9.59 -3.68 -1.23
C ASP A 28 -8.45 -4.68 -1.41
N VAL A 29 -7.25 -4.14 -1.65
CA VAL A 29 -5.99 -4.90 -1.69
C VAL A 29 -4.92 -4.14 -0.90
N PRO A 30 -3.89 -4.82 -0.39
CA PRO A 30 -2.75 -4.17 0.26
C PRO A 30 -2.16 -3.05 -0.61
N ARG A 31 -2.07 -1.83 -0.05
CA ARG A 31 -1.58 -0.64 -0.78
C ARG A 31 -0.08 -0.71 -1.07
N GLN A 32 0.70 -1.15 -0.10
CA GLN A 32 2.17 -1.21 -0.16
C GLN A 32 2.68 -2.47 0.53
N LEU A 33 3.79 -2.99 0.04
CA LEU A 33 4.48 -4.17 0.57
C LEU A 33 5.95 -3.83 0.83
N VAL A 34 6.45 -4.20 2.01
CA VAL A 34 7.89 -4.18 2.28
C VAL A 34 8.47 -5.54 1.94
N VAL A 35 9.47 -5.57 1.05
CA VAL A 35 10.10 -6.79 0.57
C VAL A 35 11.57 -6.79 0.97
N VAL A 36 12.04 -7.92 1.50
CA VAL A 36 13.45 -8.11 1.87
C VAL A 36 14.13 -9.12 0.94
N ASN A 37 15.44 -8.97 0.76
CA ASN A 37 16.24 -9.98 0.06
C ASN A 37 16.44 -11.19 0.98
N GLY A 38 16.04 -12.38 0.52
CA GLY A 38 16.15 -13.63 1.30
C GLY A 38 17.56 -14.10 1.63
N ALA A 39 18.60 -13.47 1.06
CA ALA A 39 20.00 -13.71 1.41
C ALA A 39 20.53 -12.84 2.55
N LEU A 40 19.72 -11.89 3.07
CA LEU A 40 20.10 -11.09 4.23
C LEU A 40 20.11 -11.96 5.50
N ASP A 41 20.98 -11.59 6.43
CA ASP A 41 21.04 -12.23 7.75
C ASP A 41 19.66 -12.12 8.44
N PRO A 42 19.05 -13.24 8.88
CA PRO A 42 17.78 -13.22 9.59
C PRO A 42 17.78 -12.28 10.80
N ALA A 43 18.91 -12.16 11.52
CA ALA A 43 19.01 -11.25 12.65
C ALA A 43 18.91 -9.78 12.22
N LEU A 44 19.45 -9.45 11.03
CA LEU A 44 19.34 -8.12 10.46
C LEU A 44 17.92 -7.83 9.98
N ILE A 45 17.25 -8.82 9.37
CA ILE A 45 15.85 -8.69 8.94
C ILE A 45 14.95 -8.36 10.13
N GLU A 46 15.07 -9.12 11.22
CA GLU A 46 14.27 -8.89 12.43
C GLU A 46 14.57 -7.52 13.06
N ALA A 47 15.83 -7.08 13.06
CA ALA A 47 16.20 -5.76 13.56
C ALA A 47 15.59 -4.62 12.72
N ILE A 48 15.61 -4.75 11.39
CA ILE A 48 14.99 -3.76 10.48
C ILE A 48 13.48 -3.75 10.69
N LYS A 49 12.85 -4.93 10.75
CA LYS A 49 11.41 -5.04 10.97
C LYS A 49 10.97 -4.37 12.27
N ALA A 50 11.63 -4.67 13.38
CA ALA A 50 11.34 -4.07 14.67
C ALA A 50 11.54 -2.54 14.67
N LEU A 51 12.57 -2.04 13.97
CA LEU A 51 12.81 -0.61 13.81
C LEU A 51 11.64 0.07 13.06
N LEU A 52 11.22 -0.50 11.94
CA LEU A 52 10.16 0.07 11.10
C LEU A 52 8.80 0.03 11.79
N MET A 53 8.47 -1.07 12.47
CA MET A 53 7.18 -1.21 13.18
C MET A 53 7.01 -0.26 14.37
N GLY A 54 8.11 0.19 14.98
CA GLY A 54 8.06 1.16 16.07
C GLY A 54 8.42 2.58 15.62
N LEU A 55 8.49 2.84 14.32
CA LEU A 55 9.00 4.11 13.81
C LEU A 55 8.02 5.25 14.12
N ASP A 56 6.71 5.03 14.03
CA ASP A 56 5.67 6.02 14.31
C ASP A 56 5.65 6.46 15.79
N GLU A 57 6.14 5.62 16.70
CA GLU A 57 6.27 5.92 18.12
C GLU A 57 7.51 6.77 18.46
N GLN A 58 8.43 6.96 17.51
CA GLN A 58 9.66 7.72 17.76
C GLN A 58 9.46 9.24 17.62
N PRO A 59 10.19 10.07 18.38
CA PRO A 59 10.03 11.53 18.35
C PRO A 59 10.21 12.17 16.96
N ASN A 60 11.03 11.57 16.10
CA ASN A 60 11.26 11.97 14.71
C ASN A 60 10.63 11.02 13.68
N GLY A 61 9.85 10.05 14.15
CA GLY A 61 9.23 9.01 13.35
C GLY A 61 8.33 9.53 12.25
N ALA A 62 7.37 10.37 12.64
CA ALA A 62 6.41 10.98 11.72
C ALA A 62 7.08 11.71 10.55
N ALA A 63 8.16 12.46 10.80
CA ALA A 63 8.88 13.17 9.74
C ALA A 63 9.63 12.23 8.79
N ILE A 64 10.15 11.10 9.29
CA ILE A 64 10.79 10.08 8.45
C ILE A 64 9.75 9.35 7.60
N LEU A 65 8.63 8.99 8.21
CA LEU A 65 7.52 8.30 7.55
C LEU A 65 6.87 9.20 6.47
N GLU A 66 6.69 10.49 6.74
CA GLU A 66 6.22 11.47 5.77
C GLU A 66 7.15 11.56 4.55
N ALA A 67 8.47 11.58 4.79
CA ALA A 67 9.47 11.58 3.72
C ALA A 67 9.53 10.24 2.95
N PHE A 68 8.95 9.17 3.49
CA PHE A 68 8.85 7.85 2.88
C PHE A 68 7.45 7.66 2.29
N ASP A 69 7.18 8.30 1.14
CA ASP A 69 5.91 8.20 0.41
C ASP A 69 4.66 8.50 1.25
N GLU A 70 4.75 9.47 2.17
CA GLU A 70 3.64 9.83 3.06
C GLU A 70 3.11 8.63 3.88
N THR A 71 4.01 7.70 4.24
CA THR A 71 3.64 6.53 5.04
C THR A 71 3.14 6.97 6.41
N ALA A 72 2.09 6.34 6.92
CA ALA A 72 1.57 6.62 8.26
C ALA A 72 2.22 5.74 9.33
N GLN A 73 2.40 4.45 9.03
CA GLN A 73 2.97 3.44 9.92
C GLN A 73 3.38 2.20 9.11
N PHE A 74 4.14 1.29 9.75
CA PHE A 74 4.36 -0.07 9.26
C PHE A 74 3.68 -1.05 10.21
N ASP A 75 2.93 -2.00 9.66
CA ASP A 75 2.28 -3.07 10.42
C ASP A 75 2.55 -4.45 9.81
N GLU A 76 2.20 -5.48 10.57
CA GLU A 76 2.22 -6.86 10.11
C GLU A 76 0.87 -7.26 9.55
N PHE A 77 0.90 -8.18 8.57
CA PHE A 77 -0.29 -8.88 8.14
C PHE A 77 -0.80 -9.78 9.28
N PRO A 78 -1.98 -9.51 9.87
CA PRO A 78 -2.45 -10.23 11.06
C PRO A 78 -2.63 -11.73 10.81
N GLU A 79 -2.97 -12.10 9.57
CA GLU A 79 -3.18 -13.47 9.12
C GLU A 79 -1.98 -14.03 8.33
N GLY A 80 -0.87 -13.29 8.31
CA GLY A 80 0.33 -13.62 7.53
C GLY A 80 0.26 -13.18 6.07
N ILE A 81 1.43 -13.19 5.43
CA ILE A 81 1.61 -12.69 4.05
C ILE A 81 0.84 -13.53 3.02
N ASP A 82 0.74 -14.85 3.21
CA ASP A 82 0.05 -15.74 2.26
C ASP A 82 -1.44 -15.40 2.16
N ALA A 83 -2.09 -15.14 3.31
CA ALA A 83 -3.49 -14.73 3.35
C ALA A 83 -3.69 -13.34 2.72
N ALA A 84 -2.79 -12.40 3.01
CA ALA A 84 -2.83 -11.05 2.46
C ALA A 84 -2.66 -11.01 0.93
N LEU A 85 -1.85 -11.92 0.38
CA LEU A 85 -1.56 -11.98 -1.06
C LEU A 85 -2.49 -12.91 -1.84
N ALA A 86 -3.20 -13.83 -1.18
CA ALA A 86 -4.06 -14.81 -1.83
C ALA A 86 -5.05 -14.14 -2.80
N ARG A 87 -5.70 -13.06 -2.37
CA ARG A 87 -6.68 -12.37 -3.22
C ARG A 87 -6.05 -11.64 -4.41
N MET A 88 -4.88 -11.03 -4.19
CA MET A 88 -4.11 -10.42 -5.29
C MET A 88 -3.68 -11.46 -6.33
N GLN A 89 -3.31 -12.66 -5.89
CA GLN A 89 -2.95 -13.77 -6.77
C GLN A 89 -4.14 -14.22 -7.62
N GLU A 90 -5.32 -14.38 -7.03
CA GLU A 90 -6.55 -14.73 -7.76
C GLU A 90 -6.95 -13.67 -8.80
N LEU A 91 -6.80 -12.39 -8.44
CA LEU A 91 -7.04 -11.27 -9.35
C LEU A 91 -6.05 -11.29 -10.52
N TYR A 92 -4.78 -11.53 -10.24
CA TYR A 92 -3.74 -11.65 -11.26
C TYR A 92 -4.02 -12.80 -12.23
N ASP A 93 -4.37 -13.98 -11.71
CA ASP A 93 -4.71 -15.15 -12.51
C ASP A 93 -5.95 -14.90 -13.37
N THR A 94 -6.93 -14.17 -12.84
CA THR A 94 -8.12 -13.76 -13.59
C THR A 94 -7.76 -12.87 -14.78
N VAL A 95 -6.74 -12.01 -14.67
CA VAL A 95 -6.26 -11.17 -15.77
C VAL A 95 -5.42 -11.96 -16.76
N GLN A 96 -4.49 -12.79 -16.28
CA GLN A 96 -3.59 -13.56 -17.15
C GLN A 96 -4.31 -14.64 -17.96
N ASN A 97 -5.28 -15.32 -17.36
CA ASN A 97 -6.03 -16.39 -18.03
C ASN A 97 -7.12 -15.87 -18.99
N ARG A 98 -7.24 -14.54 -19.15
CA ARG A 98 -8.09 -13.90 -20.16
C ARG A 98 -7.38 -13.70 -21.52
N GLY A 99 -6.09 -14.06 -21.62
CA GLY A 99 -5.29 -14.04 -22.84
C GLY A 99 -5.49 -15.25 -23.73
#